data_AF-A0A527G700-F1
#
_entry.id   AF-A0A527G700-F1
#
_cell.length_a   1.000
_cell.length_b   1.000
_cell.length_c   1.000
_cell.angle_alpha   90.00
_cell.angle_beta   90.00
_cell.angle_gamma   90.00
#
_symmetry.space_group_name_H-M   'P 1'
#
loop_
_entity.id
_entity.type
_entity.pdbx_description
1 polymer ?
#
loop_
_entity_poly.entity_id
_entity_poly.type
_entity_poly.pdbx_seq_one_letter_code
_entity_poly.pdbx_strand_id
1 'polypeptide(L)'
;MLRILANGVCLTALMLVSHAAQAAEGQECRTVRMAEPGWNDLAFTTGVANVLLEALGYQPQSQVLGINVIYEGMKNRDLDLFLGYWDPAMVTYYEPYKQDGSVENVRVNLVGAKYTFAVPTYAWDAGVKDISDLHKFADKFGKKMYG
;
A
#
# COMPACT_ATOMS: atom_id res chain seq x y z
N MET A 1 -68.15 19.88 -12.78
CA MET A 1 -66.97 20.66 -12.37
C MET A 1 -66.84 20.58 -10.86
N LEU A 2 -65.62 20.37 -10.34
CA LEU A 2 -65.24 20.29 -8.92
C LEU A 2 -65.85 19.08 -8.16
N ARG A 3 -65.10 18.02 -7.85
CA ARG A 3 -64.19 18.02 -6.69
C ARG A 3 -63.16 16.88 -6.83
N ILE A 4 -62.00 17.23 -7.37
CA ILE A 4 -60.76 16.43 -7.35
C ILE A 4 -60.04 16.78 -6.04
N LEU A 5 -60.41 16.17 -4.91
CA LEU A 5 -59.74 16.43 -3.61
C LEU A 5 -59.87 15.22 -2.66
N ALA A 6 -59.43 14.03 -3.07
CA ALA A 6 -59.40 12.86 -2.17
C ALA A 6 -58.11 12.01 -2.21
N ASN A 7 -57.23 12.21 -3.19
CA ASN A 7 -56.04 11.35 -3.38
C ASN A 7 -54.71 11.98 -2.93
N GLY A 8 -54.73 13.07 -2.16
CA GLY A 8 -53.54 13.87 -1.86
C GLY A 8 -52.71 13.43 -0.65
N VAL A 9 -53.15 12.45 0.15
CA VAL A 9 -52.55 12.20 1.48
C VAL A 9 -51.57 11.00 1.51
N CYS A 10 -51.55 10.14 0.50
CA CYS A 10 -50.65 8.96 0.50
C CYS A 10 -49.28 9.19 -0.17
N LEU A 11 -49.03 10.32 -0.85
CA LEU A 11 -47.77 10.52 -1.57
C LEU A 11 -46.67 11.21 -0.73
N THR A 12 -46.99 11.74 0.45
CA THR A 12 -46.02 12.38 1.34
C THR A 12 -45.28 11.39 2.25
N ALA A 13 -45.75 10.15 2.37
CA ALA A 13 -45.10 9.12 3.19
C ALA A 13 -43.91 8.42 2.50
N LEU A 14 -43.76 8.54 1.18
CA LEU A 14 -42.65 7.93 0.43
C LEU A 14 -41.41 8.82 0.29
N MET A 15 -41.45 10.10 0.69
CA MET A 15 -40.28 10.99 0.58
C MET A 15 -39.32 10.93 1.78
N LEU A 16 -39.62 10.12 2.81
CA LEU A 16 -38.79 10.03 4.02
C LEU A 16 -37.78 8.87 4.03
N VAL A 17 -37.75 8.01 3.00
CA VAL A 17 -36.87 6.82 2.96
C VAL A 17 -35.67 7.01 2.01
N SER A 18 -35.53 8.19 1.40
CA SER A 18 -34.36 8.56 0.59
C SER A 18 -33.27 9.26 1.41
N HIS A 19 -33.19 9.00 2.72
CA HIS A 19 -31.88 9.08 3.35
C HIS A 19 -31.10 7.90 2.79
N ALA A 20 -30.33 8.16 1.73
CA ALA A 20 -29.16 7.33 1.45
C ALA A 20 -28.50 7.13 2.81
N ALA A 21 -28.52 5.90 3.30
CA ALA A 21 -27.77 5.52 4.47
C ALA A 21 -26.30 5.73 4.08
N GLN A 22 -25.82 6.96 4.23
CA GLN A 22 -24.43 7.22 4.50
C GLN A 22 -24.22 6.54 5.84
N ALA A 23 -23.91 5.24 5.80
CA ALA A 23 -23.29 4.60 6.93
C ALA A 23 -22.06 5.46 7.21
N ALA A 24 -22.16 6.33 8.22
CA ALA A 24 -21.02 7.08 8.69
C ALA A 24 -19.96 6.03 9.02
N GLU A 25 -18.78 6.16 8.42
CA GLU A 25 -17.68 5.27 8.74
C GLU A 25 -17.50 5.22 10.26
N GLY A 26 -17.25 4.01 10.77
CA GLY A 26 -16.94 3.81 12.18
C GLY A 26 -15.78 4.72 12.58
N GLN A 27 -15.81 5.21 13.82
CA GLN A 27 -14.78 6.13 14.29
C GLN A 27 -13.38 5.50 14.23
N GLU A 28 -13.29 4.16 14.24
CA GLU A 28 -12.06 3.41 13.99
C GLU A 28 -11.43 3.68 12.61
N CYS A 29 -12.22 3.92 11.56
CA CYS A 29 -11.73 4.12 10.20
C CYS A 29 -11.09 5.50 10.00
N ARG A 30 -11.31 6.42 10.94
CA ARG A 30 -10.80 7.79 10.80
C ARG A 30 -9.28 7.86 10.83
N THR A 31 -8.64 6.98 11.59
CA THR A 31 -7.17 6.88 11.61
C THR A 31 -6.74 5.81 10.63
N VAL A 32 -5.88 6.16 9.67
CA VAL A 32 -5.30 5.19 8.72
C VAL A 32 -3.85 4.94 9.11
N ARG A 33 -3.57 3.76 9.66
CA ARG A 33 -2.26 3.38 10.19
C ARG A 33 -1.44 2.71 9.11
N MET A 34 -0.38 3.37 8.69
CA MET A 34 0.53 2.91 7.65
C MET A 34 1.93 2.71 8.20
N ALA A 35 2.73 1.94 7.47
CA ALA A 35 4.16 1.84 7.72
C ALA A 35 4.94 1.70 6.42
N GLU A 36 6.22 2.07 6.45
CA GLU A 36 7.14 1.94 5.32
C GLU A 36 8.57 1.65 5.83
N PRO A 37 9.46 1.04 5.02
CA PRO A 37 10.77 0.56 5.49
C PRO A 37 11.90 1.61 5.44
N GLY A 38 11.60 2.86 5.11
CA GLY A 38 12.55 3.97 5.01
C GLY A 38 13.16 4.16 3.62
N TRP A 39 12.61 3.52 2.59
CA TRP A 39 13.09 3.68 1.20
C TRP A 39 12.46 4.89 0.56
N ASN A 40 13.24 5.67 -0.20
CA ASN A 40 12.78 6.97 -0.74
C ASN A 40 11.49 6.86 -1.57
N ASP A 41 11.33 5.81 -2.37
CA ASP A 41 10.14 5.57 -3.18
C ASP A 41 8.89 5.26 -2.32
N LEU A 42 9.08 4.54 -1.22
CA LEU A 42 7.99 4.17 -0.31
C LEU A 42 7.63 5.31 0.64
N ALA A 43 8.63 6.05 1.13
CA ALA A 43 8.40 7.30 1.86
C ALA A 43 7.63 8.31 0.99
N PHE A 44 7.98 8.43 -0.30
CA PHE A 44 7.25 9.29 -1.24
C PHE A 44 5.81 8.80 -1.47
N THR A 45 5.62 7.52 -1.78
CA THR A 45 4.28 6.96 -2.07
C THR A 45 3.36 7.05 -0.86
N THR A 46 3.87 6.74 0.34
CA THR A 46 3.13 6.92 1.60
C THR A 46 2.88 8.40 1.90
N GLY A 47 3.82 9.29 1.61
CA GLY A 47 3.62 10.73 1.72
C GLY A 47 2.48 11.25 0.84
N VAL A 48 2.39 10.77 -0.41
CA VAL A 48 1.25 11.09 -1.30
C VAL A 48 -0.06 10.56 -0.71
N ALA A 49 -0.08 9.34 -0.17
CA ALA A 49 -1.25 8.79 0.48
C ALA A 49 -1.69 9.61 1.70
N ASN A 50 -0.74 10.07 2.54
CA ASN A 50 -1.02 10.95 3.67
C ASN A 50 -1.76 12.22 3.22
N VAL A 51 -1.20 12.93 2.22
CA VAL A 51 -1.80 14.18 1.73
C VAL A 51 -3.22 13.96 1.19
N LEU A 52 -3.45 12.86 0.46
CA LEU A 52 -4.77 12.54 -0.08
C LEU A 52 -5.77 12.16 1.02
N LEU A 53 -5.35 11.34 1.99
CA LEU A 53 -6.19 10.92 3.10
C LEU A 53 -6.56 12.08 4.01
N GLU A 54 -5.62 12.98 4.30
CA GLU A 54 -5.89 14.23 5.03
C GLU A 54 -6.91 15.10 4.30
N ALA A 55 -6.75 15.27 2.98
CA ALA A 55 -7.69 16.05 2.16
C ALA A 55 -9.11 15.44 2.14
N LEU A 56 -9.23 14.13 2.33
CA LEU A 56 -10.50 13.41 2.44
C LEU A 56 -11.09 13.42 3.87
N GLY A 57 -10.38 13.98 4.85
CA GLY A 57 -10.84 14.13 6.24
C GLY A 57 -10.40 13.01 7.19
N TYR A 58 -9.54 12.09 6.73
CA TYR A 58 -8.90 11.07 7.58
C TYR A 58 -7.72 11.65 8.36
N GLN A 59 -7.20 10.84 9.28
CA GLN A 59 -6.03 11.12 10.11
C GLN A 59 -4.96 10.05 9.84
N PRO A 60 -4.25 10.13 8.72
CA PRO A 60 -3.22 9.15 8.40
C PRO A 60 -2.06 9.25 9.39
N GLN A 61 -1.49 8.10 9.75
CA GLN A 61 -0.30 7.98 10.57
C GLN A 61 0.66 7.02 9.87
N SER A 62 1.95 7.36 9.83
CA SER A 62 2.97 6.52 9.20
C SER A 62 4.16 6.32 10.14
N GLN A 63 4.70 5.10 10.17
CA GLN A 63 5.88 4.72 10.93
C GLN A 63 6.94 4.09 10.03
N VAL A 64 8.22 4.29 10.38
CA VAL A 64 9.34 3.58 9.74
C VAL A 64 9.57 2.27 10.47
N LEU A 65 9.30 1.13 9.81
CA LEU A 65 9.39 -0.21 10.42
C LEU A 65 10.07 -1.21 9.49
N GLY A 66 10.70 -2.24 10.05
CA GLY A 66 11.21 -3.35 9.25
C GLY A 66 10.09 -4.16 8.60
N ILE A 67 10.29 -4.67 7.38
CA ILE A 67 9.26 -5.38 6.58
C ILE A 67 8.55 -6.49 7.37
N ASN A 68 9.30 -7.31 8.14
CA ASN A 68 8.71 -8.35 8.98
C ASN A 68 7.72 -7.79 10.01
N VAL A 69 8.06 -6.65 10.63
CA VAL A 69 7.21 -5.98 11.62
C VAL A 69 5.98 -5.37 10.96
N ILE A 70 6.10 -4.87 9.72
CA ILE A 70 4.97 -4.35 8.95
C ILE A 70 3.93 -5.44 8.71
N TYR A 71 4.32 -6.60 8.18
CA TYR A 71 3.37 -7.69 7.93
C TYR A 71 2.76 -8.24 9.22
N GLU A 72 3.57 -8.41 10.27
CA GLU A 72 3.06 -8.85 11.57
C GLU A 72 2.09 -7.83 12.19
N GLY A 73 2.38 -6.53 12.03
CA GLY A 73 1.50 -5.45 12.46
C GLY A 73 0.17 -5.45 11.71
N MET A 74 0.16 -5.72 10.40
CA MET A 74 -1.09 -5.86 9.63
C MET A 74 -1.91 -7.07 10.12
N LYS A 75 -1.26 -8.22 10.33
CA LYS A 75 -1.92 -9.42 10.88
C LYS A 75 -2.56 -9.17 12.25
N ASN A 76 -1.85 -8.46 13.13
CA ASN A 76 -2.32 -8.13 14.47
C ASN A 76 -3.28 -6.94 14.50
N ARG A 77 -3.60 -6.36 13.33
CA ARG A 77 -4.46 -5.17 13.17
C ARG A 77 -3.91 -3.93 13.88
N ASP A 78 -2.59 -3.83 14.02
CA ASP A 78 -1.87 -2.63 14.46
C ASP A 78 -1.64 -1.66 13.28
N LEU A 79 -1.62 -2.19 12.06
CA LEU A 79 -1.51 -1.45 10.80
C LEU A 79 -2.68 -1.78 9.88
N ASP A 80 -3.09 -0.80 9.07
CA ASP A 80 -4.20 -0.91 8.12
C ASP A 80 -3.72 -1.04 6.68
N LEU A 81 -2.59 -0.40 6.33
CA LEU A 81 -2.16 -0.31 4.93
C LEU A 81 -0.63 -0.28 4.79
N PHE A 82 -0.13 -1.07 3.84
CA PHE A 82 1.25 -1.02 3.36
C PHE A 82 1.26 -0.87 1.83
N LEU A 83 1.89 0.20 1.33
CA LEU A 83 1.91 0.54 -0.10
C LEU A 83 3.15 0.01 -0.84
N GLY A 84 4.04 -0.69 -0.13
CA GLY A 84 5.37 -1.05 -0.60
C GLY A 84 5.62 -2.53 -0.85
N TYR A 85 4.59 -3.31 -1.16
CA TYR A 85 4.79 -4.70 -1.55
C TYR A 85 5.44 -4.79 -2.95
N TRP A 86 6.71 -5.21 -2.99
CA TRP A 86 7.47 -5.39 -4.23
C TRP A 86 7.40 -6.83 -4.73
N ASP A 87 6.55 -7.10 -5.71
CA ASP A 87 6.46 -8.41 -6.39
C ASP A 87 7.53 -8.54 -7.51
N PRO A 88 8.36 -9.60 -7.57
CA PRO A 88 8.40 -10.80 -6.71
C PRO A 88 9.40 -10.73 -5.55
N ALA A 89 10.11 -9.61 -5.38
CA ALA A 89 11.18 -9.47 -4.39
C ALA A 89 10.75 -9.74 -2.94
N MET A 90 9.48 -9.55 -2.63
CA MET A 90 8.91 -9.69 -1.28
C MET A 90 7.96 -10.89 -1.12
N VAL A 91 7.84 -11.78 -2.10
CA VAL A 91 6.89 -12.92 -2.04
C VAL A 91 7.07 -13.74 -0.76
N THR A 92 8.31 -13.98 -0.32
CA THR A 92 8.61 -14.75 0.89
C THR A 92 8.13 -14.08 2.18
N TYR A 93 8.02 -12.75 2.20
CA TYR A 93 7.46 -12.01 3.33
C TYR A 93 5.92 -12.07 3.32
N TYR A 94 5.30 -11.95 2.14
CA TYR A 94 3.85 -11.80 1.99
C TYR A 94 3.09 -13.13 2.03
N GLU A 95 3.62 -14.18 1.40
CA GLU A 95 2.89 -15.42 1.13
C GLU A 95 2.24 -16.06 2.37
N PRO A 96 2.88 -16.12 3.56
CA PRO A 96 2.23 -16.66 4.75
C PRO A 96 0.93 -15.91 5.15
N TYR A 97 0.96 -14.58 5.07
CA TYR A 97 -0.16 -13.71 5.44
C TYR A 97 -1.27 -13.67 4.40
N LYS A 98 -0.92 -13.94 3.14
CA LYS A 98 -1.88 -14.18 2.07
C LYS A 98 -2.61 -15.51 2.28
N GLN A 99 -1.88 -16.57 2.63
CA GLN A 99 -2.43 -17.92 2.79
C GLN A 99 -3.37 -18.03 3.98
N ASP A 100 -3.05 -17.38 5.10
CA ASP A 100 -3.92 -17.35 6.27
C ASP A 100 -5.04 -16.29 6.18
N GLY A 101 -5.03 -15.46 5.13
CA GLY A 101 -6.02 -14.43 4.87
C GLY A 101 -5.93 -13.21 5.79
N SER A 102 -4.85 -13.07 6.55
CA SER A 102 -4.67 -11.92 7.44
C SER A 102 -4.28 -10.63 6.71
N VAL A 103 -3.71 -10.74 5.51
CA VAL A 103 -3.32 -9.59 4.67
C VAL A 103 -3.81 -9.81 3.24
N GLU A 104 -4.49 -8.80 2.71
CA GLU A 104 -5.03 -8.81 1.35
C GLU A 104 -4.24 -7.86 0.43
N ASN A 105 -4.00 -8.29 -0.81
CA ASN A 105 -3.49 -7.40 -1.85
C ASN A 105 -4.66 -6.71 -2.55
N VAL A 106 -4.77 -5.39 -2.34
CA VAL A 106 -5.89 -4.59 -2.86
C VAL A 106 -5.75 -4.31 -4.35
N ARG A 107 -4.57 -3.85 -4.80
CA ARG A 107 -4.31 -3.48 -6.20
C ARG A 107 -2.82 -3.28 -6.48
N VAL A 108 -2.46 -3.35 -7.76
CA VAL A 108 -1.17 -2.87 -8.25
C VAL A 108 -1.19 -1.33 -8.32
N ASN A 109 -0.17 -0.70 -7.73
CA ASN A 109 0.03 0.76 -7.76
C ASN A 109 1.17 1.19 -8.69
N LEU A 110 2.11 0.30 -9.04
CA LEU A 110 3.24 0.57 -9.91
C LEU A 110 3.58 -0.66 -10.77
N VAL A 111 3.89 -0.43 -12.05
CA VAL A 111 4.36 -1.46 -13.00
C VAL A 111 5.64 -1.00 -13.69
N GLY A 112 6.44 -1.95 -14.18
CA GLY A 112 7.69 -1.66 -14.90
C GLY A 112 8.88 -1.29 -14.02
N ALA A 113 8.72 -1.33 -12.70
CA ALA A 113 9.82 -1.18 -11.75
C ALA A 113 10.80 -2.37 -11.86
N LYS A 114 12.07 -2.12 -11.52
CA LYS A 114 13.14 -3.12 -11.57
C LYS A 114 13.90 -3.12 -10.25
N TYR A 115 14.12 -4.32 -9.72
CA TYR A 115 14.89 -4.52 -8.50
C TYR A 115 15.88 -5.67 -8.71
N THR A 116 17.17 -5.35 -8.74
CA THR A 116 18.27 -6.31 -8.96
C THR A 116 19.60 -5.68 -8.56
N PHE A 117 20.65 -6.49 -8.51
CA PHE A 117 22.01 -5.97 -8.34
C PHE A 117 22.44 -5.14 -9.55
N ALA A 118 23.18 -4.07 -9.26
CA ALA A 118 23.78 -3.21 -10.26
C ALA A 118 25.25 -3.00 -9.95
N VAL A 119 26.00 -2.59 -10.97
CA VAL A 119 27.38 -2.15 -10.82
C VAL A 119 27.55 -0.76 -11.41
N PRO A 120 28.48 0.07 -10.88
CA PRO A 120 28.84 1.33 -11.51
C PRO A 120 29.40 1.14 -12.93
N THR A 121 29.32 2.19 -13.75
CA THR A 121 29.79 2.16 -15.15
C THR A 121 31.23 1.68 -15.29
N TYR A 122 32.15 2.09 -14.40
CA TYR A 122 33.54 1.66 -14.49
C TYR A 122 33.74 0.14 -14.27
N ALA A 123 32.87 -0.50 -13.48
CA ALA A 123 32.91 -1.94 -13.25
C ALA A 123 32.30 -2.69 -14.43
N TRP A 124 31.24 -2.13 -15.02
CA TRP A 124 30.69 -2.61 -16.29
C TRP A 124 31.74 -2.57 -17.40
N ASP A 125 32.42 -1.43 -17.58
CA ASP A 125 33.45 -1.25 -18.61
C ASP A 125 34.68 -2.14 -18.38
N ALA A 126 34.97 -2.48 -17.12
CA ALA A 126 36.02 -3.43 -16.75
C ALA A 126 35.64 -4.91 -16.99
N GLY A 127 34.42 -5.19 -17.44
CA GLY A 127 34.00 -6.53 -17.88
C GLY A 127 32.97 -7.24 -17.00
N VAL A 128 32.38 -6.58 -15.99
CA VAL A 128 31.25 -7.14 -15.23
C VAL A 128 29.95 -6.90 -16.01
N LYS A 129 29.55 -7.87 -16.85
CA LYS A 129 28.39 -7.74 -17.73
C LYS A 129 27.18 -8.53 -17.25
N ASP A 130 27.41 -9.53 -16.41
CA ASP A 130 26.38 -10.36 -15.81
C ASP A 130 26.65 -10.57 -14.30
N ILE A 131 25.62 -10.91 -13.52
CA ILE A 131 25.77 -11.27 -12.10
C ILE A 131 26.77 -12.43 -11.96
N SER A 132 26.75 -13.38 -12.91
CA SER A 132 27.71 -14.48 -12.96
C SER A 132 29.15 -14.03 -13.21
N ASP A 133 29.42 -12.79 -13.62
CA ASP A 133 30.80 -12.28 -13.73
C ASP A 133 31.39 -11.86 -12.39
N LEU A 134 30.57 -11.56 -11.37
CA LEU A 134 31.05 -11.00 -10.09
C LEU A 134 32.12 -11.86 -9.42
N HIS A 135 32.01 -13.19 -9.50
CA HIS A 135 33.00 -14.09 -8.89
C HIS A 135 34.40 -13.95 -9.52
N LYS A 136 34.48 -13.61 -10.82
CA LYS A 136 35.76 -13.41 -11.54
C LYS A 136 36.51 -12.19 -11.02
N PHE A 137 35.79 -11.24 -10.43
CA PHE A 137 36.31 -9.98 -9.91
C PHE A 137 36.15 -9.85 -8.39
N ALA A 138 35.88 -10.94 -7.67
CA ALA A 138 35.49 -10.92 -6.25
C ALA A 138 36.51 -10.16 -5.36
N ASP A 139 37.81 -10.30 -5.62
CA ASP A 139 38.85 -9.57 -4.88
C ASP A 139 38.76 -8.06 -5.08
N LYS A 140 38.36 -7.59 -6.27
CA LYS A 140 38.15 -6.16 -6.56
C LYS A 140 36.94 -5.58 -5.81
N PHE A 141 35.95 -6.42 -5.51
CA PHE A 141 34.80 -6.08 -4.69
C PHE A 141 35.05 -6.32 -3.19
N GLY A 142 36.27 -6.72 -2.79
CA GLY A 142 36.56 -7.09 -1.40
C GLY A 142 35.70 -8.25 -0.89
N LYS A 143 35.19 -9.08 -1.80
CA LYS A 143 34.26 -10.20 -1.54
C LYS A 143 32.99 -9.76 -0.79
N LYS A 144 32.49 -8.56 -1.07
CA LYS A 144 31.30 -7.98 -0.45
C LYS A 144 30.25 -7.61 -1.48
N MET A 145 28.99 -7.72 -1.06
CA MET A 145 27.84 -7.14 -1.74
C MET A 145 27.16 -6.17 -0.77
N TYR A 146 26.69 -5.04 -1.29
CA TYR A 146 26.01 -4.01 -0.52
C TYR A 146 24.50 -4.13 -0.80
N GLY A 147 23.70 -4.24 0.26
CA GLY A 147 22.26 -4.36 0.22
C GLY A 147 21.65 -3.97 1.56
#